data_AF-A0A7Y7SUX5-F1
#
_entry.id   AF-A0A7Y7SUX5-F1
#
_cell.length_a   1.000
_cell.length_b   1.000
_cell.length_c   1.000
_cell.angle_alpha   90.00
_cell.angle_beta   90.00
_cell.angle_gamma   90.00
#
_symmetry.space_group_name_H-M   'P 1'
#
loop_
_entity.id
_entity.type
_entity.pdbx_description
1 polymer ?
#
loop_
_entity_poly.entity_id
_entity_poly.type
_entity_poly.pdbx_seq_one_letter_code
_entity_poly.pdbx_strand_id
1 'polypeptide(L)'
;FLLTTTTRVSEKSHAREVESLNLIGMSLGAAKEKLIKEGFDCSDYPETNRVQTQSGARTLMQLDCSKRSLELICPQIRYAVLNVDPQSFKVVLMGKRITQQACF
;
A
#
# COMPACT_ATOMS: atom_id res chain seq x y z
N PHE A 1 -32.12 9.22 -6.45
CA PHE A 1 -30.66 9.29 -6.59
C PHE A 1 -30.04 9.18 -5.20
N LEU A 2 -29.57 7.99 -4.82
CA LEU A 2 -28.87 7.77 -3.56
C LEU A 2 -27.46 8.34 -3.70
N LEU A 3 -27.22 9.49 -3.06
CA LEU A 3 -25.88 10.03 -2.84
C LEU A 3 -25.15 9.05 -1.91
N THR A 4 -24.37 8.12 -2.45
CA THR A 4 -23.33 7.45 -1.68
C THR A 4 -22.23 8.47 -1.42
N THR A 5 -22.34 9.19 -0.32
CA THR A 5 -21.22 9.91 0.30
C THR A 5 -20.22 8.86 0.75
N THR A 6 -19.34 8.45 -0.15
CA THR A 6 -18.18 7.61 0.20
C THR A 6 -17.36 8.43 1.19
N THR A 7 -17.35 8.03 2.45
CA THR A 7 -16.66 8.75 3.52
C THR A 7 -15.16 8.61 3.37
N ARG A 8 -14.46 9.73 3.48
CA ARG A 8 -12.99 9.83 3.58
C ARG A 8 -12.40 8.71 4.44
N VAL A 9 -11.46 7.95 3.89
CA VAL A 9 -10.78 6.88 4.62
C VAL A 9 -9.76 7.51 5.57
N SER A 10 -9.86 7.17 6.85
CA SER A 10 -8.88 7.58 7.86
C SER A 10 -7.61 6.74 7.79
N GLU A 11 -6.48 7.29 8.24
CA GLU A 11 -5.21 6.57 8.37
C GLU A 11 -5.37 5.27 9.18
N LYS A 12 -6.16 5.31 10.26
CA LYS A 12 -6.43 4.13 11.10
C LYS A 12 -7.20 3.05 10.36
N SER A 13 -8.19 3.42 9.55
CA SER A 13 -8.96 2.46 8.75
C SER A 13 -8.10 1.84 7.67
N HIS A 14 -7.31 2.66 6.97
CA HIS A 14 -6.37 2.20 5.95
C HIS A 14 -5.29 1.29 6.53
N ALA A 15 -4.78 1.62 7.73
CA ALA A 15 -3.83 0.77 8.43
C ALA A 15 -4.37 -0.63 8.70
N ARG A 16 -5.62 -0.71 9.18
CA ARG A 16 -6.30 -1.98 9.43
C ARG A 16 -6.54 -2.78 8.15
N GLU A 17 -6.90 -2.11 7.06
CA GLU A 17 -7.02 -2.76 5.73
C GLU A 17 -5.68 -3.36 5.31
N VAL A 18 -4.59 -2.58 5.33
CA VAL A 18 -3.26 -3.08 4.92
C VAL A 18 -2.78 -4.22 5.81
N GLU A 19 -3.03 -4.16 7.12
CA GLU A 19 -2.67 -5.21 8.07
C GLU A 19 -3.48 -6.49 7.85
N SER A 20 -4.79 -6.39 7.57
CA SER A 20 -5.65 -7.55 7.34
C SER A 20 -5.33 -8.33 6.06
N LEU A 21 -4.59 -7.73 5.13
CA LEU A 21 -4.10 -8.42 3.94
C LEU A 21 -3.09 -9.52 4.26
N ASN A 22 -2.44 -9.51 5.44
CA ASN A 22 -1.55 -10.58 5.90
C ASN A 22 -0.50 -10.99 4.84
N LEU A 23 0.22 -10.01 4.29
CA LEU A 23 1.15 -10.21 3.16
C LEU A 23 2.59 -10.55 3.58
N ILE A 24 2.94 -10.36 4.86
CA ILE A 24 4.28 -10.64 5.37
C ILE A 24 4.59 -12.14 5.19
N GLY A 25 5.77 -12.44 4.64
CA GLY A 25 6.23 -13.80 4.32
C GLY A 25 5.86 -14.29 2.92
N MET A 26 4.94 -13.62 2.22
CA MET A 26 4.60 -13.95 0.83
C MET A 26 5.71 -13.54 -0.14
N SER A 27 5.81 -14.23 -1.28
CA SER A 27 6.63 -13.75 -2.39
C SER A 27 6.07 -12.44 -2.96
N LEU A 28 6.94 -11.60 -3.55
CA LEU A 28 6.53 -10.35 -4.17
C LEU A 28 5.40 -10.53 -5.20
N GLY A 29 5.50 -11.54 -6.07
CA GLY A 29 4.47 -11.82 -7.08
C GLY A 29 3.11 -12.16 -6.46
N ALA A 30 3.07 -13.06 -5.47
CA ALA A 30 1.83 -13.43 -4.80
C ALA A 30 1.22 -12.27 -4.00
N ALA A 31 2.05 -11.43 -3.38
CA ALA A 31 1.59 -10.24 -2.68
C ALA A 31 1.00 -9.20 -3.65
N LYS A 32 1.64 -8.98 -4.82
CA LYS A 32 1.14 -8.12 -5.90
C LYS A 32 -0.22 -8.61 -6.41
N GLU A 33 -0.35 -9.90 -6.70
CA GLU A 33 -1.63 -10.50 -7.13
C GLU A 33 -2.75 -10.32 -6.10
N LYS A 34 -2.45 -10.51 -4.81
CA LYS A 34 -3.43 -10.34 -3.75
C LYS A 34 -3.88 -8.87 -3.63
N LEU A 35 -2.95 -7.93 -3.71
CA LEU A 35 -3.27 -6.50 -3.71
C LEU A 35 -4.13 -6.09 -4.91
N ILE A 36 -3.82 -6.62 -6.10
CA ILE A 36 -4.62 -6.38 -7.32
C ILE A 36 -6.05 -6.89 -7.15
N LYS A 37 -6.25 -8.08 -6.56
CA LYS A 37 -7.58 -8.63 -6.26
C LYS A 37 -8.38 -7.75 -5.28
N GLU A 38 -7.69 -7.03 -4.41
CA GLU A 38 -8.26 -6.08 -3.45
C GLU A 38 -8.45 -4.67 -4.03
N GLY A 39 -8.23 -4.50 -5.33
CA GLY A 39 -8.45 -3.25 -6.05
C GLY A 39 -7.31 -2.24 -5.93
N PHE A 40 -6.10 -2.68 -5.57
CA PHE A 40 -4.90 -1.86 -5.68
C PHE A 40 -4.27 -2.00 -7.07
N ASP A 41 -3.68 -0.91 -7.54
CA ASP A 41 -2.85 -0.86 -8.74
C ASP A 41 -1.38 -0.72 -8.31
N CYS A 42 -0.54 -1.67 -8.71
CA CYS A 42 0.84 -1.80 -8.26
C CYS A 42 1.81 -1.36 -9.34
N SER A 43 2.87 -0.63 -8.96
CA SER A 43 3.93 -0.27 -9.91
C SER A 43 4.54 -1.51 -10.59
N ASP A 44 5.10 -1.29 -11.77
CA ASP A 44 5.75 -2.36 -12.54
C ASP A 44 7.14 -2.70 -11.98
N TYR A 45 7.83 -1.70 -11.44
CA TYR A 45 9.21 -1.82 -10.99
C TYR A 45 9.33 -1.47 -9.50
N PRO A 46 9.90 -2.37 -8.68
CA PRO A 46 10.27 -2.06 -7.31
C PRO A 46 11.55 -1.21 -7.28
N GLU A 47 11.58 -0.23 -6.39
CA GLU A 47 12.76 0.61 -6.14
C GLU A 47 13.54 0.09 -4.94
N THR A 48 14.86 0.26 -4.93
CA THR A 48 15.67 -0.13 -3.76
C THR A 48 15.87 1.06 -2.85
N ASN A 49 15.30 0.99 -1.64
CA ASN A 49 15.27 2.10 -0.69
C ASN A 49 15.80 1.70 0.69
N ARG A 50 16.35 2.68 1.41
CA ARG A 50 16.75 2.51 2.81
C ARG A 50 15.54 2.75 3.71
N VAL A 51 15.05 1.69 4.34
CA VAL A 51 13.83 1.69 5.16
C VAL A 51 14.20 1.58 6.63
N GLN A 52 13.64 2.47 7.46
CA GLN A 52 13.80 2.38 8.90
C GLN A 52 12.87 1.29 9.47
N THR A 53 13.45 0.32 10.17
CA THR A 53 12.73 -0.77 10.83
C THR A 53 13.02 -0.75 12.33
N GLN A 54 12.32 -1.58 13.11
CA GLN A 54 12.58 -1.70 14.55
C GLN A 54 14.00 -2.17 14.86
N SER A 55 14.61 -2.98 13.98
CA SER A 55 16.00 -3.45 14.10
C SER A 55 17.01 -2.47 13.46
N GLY A 56 16.60 -1.26 13.10
CA GLY A 56 17.42 -0.25 12.43
C GLY A 56 17.15 -0.14 10.93
N ALA A 57 17.93 0.71 10.26
CA ALA A 57 17.81 0.93 8.81
C ALA A 57 18.28 -0.30 8.01
N ARG A 58 17.45 -0.72 7.06
CA ARG A 58 17.75 -1.82 6.13
C ARG A 58 17.50 -1.38 4.69
N THR A 59 18.28 -1.91 3.76
CA THR A 59 18.03 -1.74 2.32
C THR A 59 17.01 -2.80 1.88
N LEU A 60 15.85 -2.36 1.39
CA LEU A 60 14.76 -3.22 0.96
C LEU A 60 14.28 -2.80 -0.43
N MET A 61 13.74 -3.76 -1.19
CA MET A 61 13.00 -3.45 -2.40
C MET A 61 11.60 -2.99 -2.02
N GLN A 62 11.20 -1.80 -2.44
CA GLN A 62 9.89 -1.21 -2.20
C GLN A 62 9.06 -1.22 -3.48
N LEU A 63 7.84 -1.78 -3.39
CA LEU A 63 6.83 -1.68 -4.43
C LEU A 63 5.63 -0.93 -3.87
N ASP A 64 5.26 0.17 -4.53
CA ASP A 64 4.07 0.93 -4.19
C ASP A 64 2.85 0.35 -4.92
N CYS A 65 1.80 0.05 -4.15
CA CYS A 65 0.49 -0.31 -4.66
C CYS A 65 -0.53 0.72 -4.19
N SER A 66 -1.21 1.38 -5.10
CA SER A 66 -2.13 2.48 -4.83
C SER A 66 -3.58 2.09 -5.09
N LYS A 67 -4.50 2.61 -4.28
CA LYS A 67 -5.95 2.44 -4.44
C LYS A 67 -6.59 3.82 -4.34
N ARG A 68 -7.27 4.22 -5.41
CA ARG A 68 -7.98 5.50 -5.45
C ARG A 68 -9.37 5.33 -4.85
N SER A 69 -9.73 6.21 -3.92
CA SER A 69 -11.11 6.28 -3.44
C SER A 69 -12.03 6.83 -4.54
N LEU A 70 -13.25 6.30 -4.66
CA LEU A 70 -14.26 6.72 -5.65
C LEU A 70 -14.91 8.09 -5.34
N GLU A 71 -14.31 8.91 -4.47
CA GLU A 71 -14.80 10.26 -4.21
C GLU A 71 -14.61 11.13 -5.47
N LEU A 72 -15.71 11.59 -6.05
CA LEU A 72 -15.73 12.30 -7.33
C LEU A 72 -15.05 13.69 -7.28
N ILE A 73 -14.95 14.30 -6.10
CA ILE A 73 -14.53 15.70 -5.95
C ILE A 73 -13.10 15.81 -5.41
N CYS A 74 -12.65 14.84 -4.59
CA CYS A 74 -11.35 14.86 -3.91
C CYS A 74 -10.77 13.45 -3.67
N PRO A 75 -10.36 12.72 -4.72
CA PRO A 75 -9.96 11.34 -4.56
C PRO A 75 -8.70 11.22 -3.68
N GLN A 76 -8.84 10.52 -2.56
CA GLN A 76 -7.68 10.10 -1.78
C GLN A 76 -6.96 8.98 -2.50
N ILE A 77 -5.63 9.08 -2.58
CA ILE A 77 -4.78 7.98 -3.04
C ILE A 77 -4.21 7.28 -1.81
N ARG A 78 -4.53 6.00 -1.67
CA ARG A 78 -4.15 5.18 -0.51
C ARG A 78 -3.15 4.14 -0.94
N TYR A 79 -2.01 4.06 -0.27
CA TYR A 79 -0.91 3.20 -0.66
C TYR A 79 -0.72 2.06 0.34
N ALA A 80 -0.57 0.85 -0.18
CA ALA A 80 0.08 -0.28 0.48
C ALA A 80 1.49 -0.41 -0.11
N VAL A 81 2.53 -0.41 0.73
CA VAL A 81 3.92 -0.48 0.29
C VAL A 81 4.48 -1.84 0.67
N LEU A 82 4.85 -2.64 -0.32
CA LEU A 82 5.53 -3.91 -0.11
C LEU A 82 7.01 -3.63 0.11
N ASN A 83 7.54 -3.91 1.31
CA ASN A 83 8.98 -3.92 1.54
C ASN A 83 9.46 -5.36 1.52
N VAL A 84 10.32 -5.66 0.55
CA VAL A 84 10.76 -7.01 0.21
C VAL A 84 12.24 -7.14 0.52
N ASP A 85 12.61 -8.25 1.13
CA ASP A 85 14.01 -8.63 1.29
C ASP A 85 14.59 -9.05 -0.08
N PRO A 86 15.63 -8.37 -0.59
CA PRO A 86 16.19 -8.65 -1.92
C PRO A 86 16.84 -10.05 -2.02
N GLN A 87 17.17 -10.70 -0.90
CA GLN A 87 17.75 -12.04 -0.93
C GLN A 87 16.69 -13.12 -1.09
N SER A 88 15.64 -13.07 -0.25
CA SER A 88 14.57 -14.07 -0.27
C SER A 88 13.41 -13.76 -1.21
N PHE A 89 13.33 -12.54 -1.73
CA PHE A 89 12.19 -12.01 -2.51
C PHE A 89 10.84 -12.14 -1.80
N LYS A 90 10.86 -12.11 -0.45
CA LYS A 90 9.68 -12.16 0.39
C LYS A 90 9.39 -10.80 1.02
N VAL A 91 8.10 -10.50 1.19
CA VAL A 91 7.63 -9.33 1.92
C VAL A 91 8.02 -9.50 3.39
N VAL A 92 8.77 -8.55 3.93
CA VAL A 92 9.21 -8.55 5.34
C VAL A 92 8.55 -7.45 6.15
N LEU A 93 8.03 -6.41 5.49
CA LEU A 93 7.38 -5.28 6.14
C LEU A 93 6.33 -4.66 5.22
N MET A 94 5.19 -4.29 5.80
CA MET A 94 4.16 -3.52 5.12
C MET A 94 4.25 -2.05 5.51
N GLY A 95 4.38 -1.18 4.50
CA GLY A 95 4.20 0.26 4.65
C GLY A 95 2.78 0.68 4.25
N LYS A 96 2.37 1.86 4.70
CA LYS A 96 1.06 2.44 4.47
C LYS A 96 1.16 3.96 4.47
N ARG A 97 0.44 4.62 3.56
CA ARG A 97 0.29 6.09 3.55
C ARG A 97 -0.96 6.49 2.78
N ILE A 98 -1.58 7.60 3.17
CA ILE A 98 -2.61 8.27 2.36
C ILE A 98 -2.04 9.59 1.86
N THR A 99 -2.10 9.81 0.56
CA THR A 99 -1.82 11.12 -0.02
C THR A 99 -3.15 11.83 -0.27
N GLN A 100 -3.31 12.98 0.39
CA GLN A 100 -4.44 13.87 0.15
C GLN A 100 -4.08 14.73 -1.07
N GLN A 101 -4.86 14.67 -2.14
CA GLN A 101 -4.80 15.74 -3.13
C GLN A 101 -5.46 16.97 -2.53
N ALA A 102 -4.75 18.11 -2.54
CA ALA A 102 -5.34 19.39 -2.20
C ALA A 102 -6.40 19.69 -3.27
N CYS A 103 -7.65 19.77 -2.86
CA CYS A 103 -8.70 20.31 -3.71
C CYS A 103 -8.66 21.83 -3.58
N PHE A 104 -8.57 22.53 -4.70
CA PHE A 104 -8.65 23.99 -4.77
C PHE A 104 -10.10 24.46 -4.74
#